data_AF-W1YQY2-F1
#
_entry.id   AF-W1YQY2-F1
#
_cell.length_a   1.000
_cell.length_b   1.000
_cell.length_c   1.000
_cell.angle_alpha   90.00
_cell.angle_beta   90.00
_cell.angle_gamma   90.00
#
_symmetry.space_group_name_H-M   'P 1'
#
loop_
_entity.id
_entity.type
_entity.pdbx_description
1 polymer ?
#
loop_
_entity_poly.entity_id
_entity_poly.type
_entity_poly.pdbx_seq_one_letter_code
_entity_poly.pdbx_strand_id
1 'polypeptide(L)'
;CGNSGGIFHDLYCVWGGTDKIVPVDVYIPGCPPTPAATLYGFAMALGLLEQKIHARGPGEQDEQPAEILHGDMVQPLRVKVDREARRLAGYRYG
;
A
#
# COMPACT_ATOMS: atom_id res chain seq x y z
N CYS A 1 -9.96 11.95 3.77
CA CYS A 1 -10.93 11.36 4.74
C CYS A 1 -10.29 10.33 5.68
N GLY A 2 -9.45 9.40 5.21
CA GLY A 2 -8.91 8.32 6.08
C GLY A 2 -8.15 8.77 7.34
N ASN A 3 -7.51 9.94 7.33
CA ASN A 3 -6.77 10.49 8.48
C ASN A 3 -7.68 11.07 9.58
N SER A 4 -8.72 11.80 9.21
CA SER A 4 -9.49 12.63 10.17
C SER A 4 -10.98 12.72 9.84
N GLY A 5 -11.55 11.90 8.95
CA GLY A 5 -12.91 12.08 8.44
C GLY A 5 -13.07 13.20 7.39
N GLY A 6 -12.16 14.18 7.34
CA GLY A 6 -12.17 15.26 6.35
C GLY A 6 -13.41 16.14 6.46
N ILE A 7 -14.01 16.50 5.32
CA ILE A 7 -15.26 17.30 5.28
C ILE A 7 -16.44 16.61 6.00
N PHE A 8 -16.38 15.29 6.20
CA PHE A 8 -17.45 14.51 6.83
C PHE A 8 -17.17 14.15 8.30
N HIS A 9 -16.22 14.82 8.96
CA HIS A 9 -15.77 14.45 10.32
C HIS A 9 -16.90 14.39 11.36
N ASP A 10 -17.94 15.21 11.21
CA ASP A 10 -19.01 15.38 12.20
C ASP A 10 -20.31 14.61 11.85
N LEU A 11 -20.26 13.72 10.87
CA LEU A 11 -21.42 12.89 10.52
C LEU A 11 -21.49 11.67 11.44
N TYR A 12 -22.71 11.31 11.86
CA TYR A 12 -22.98 10.16 12.74
C TYR A 12 -22.42 8.82 12.21
N CYS A 13 -22.26 8.70 10.89
CA CYS A 13 -21.79 7.50 10.21
C CYS A 13 -20.28 7.51 9.93
N VAL A 14 -19.52 8.50 10.39
CA VAL A 14 -18.09 8.66 10.10
C VAL A 14 -17.27 8.57 11.38
N TRP A 15 -16.29 7.67 11.41
CA TRP A 15 -15.46 7.43 12.58
C TRP A 15 -14.39 8.51 12.83
N GLY A 16 -14.16 9.38 11.86
CA GLY A 16 -13.26 10.53 12.01
C GLY A 16 -11.78 10.15 12.00
N GLY A 17 -11.41 8.97 11.48
CA GLY A 17 -10.03 8.48 11.39
C GLY A 17 -9.98 6.96 11.31
N THR A 18 -9.02 6.42 10.56
CA THR A 18 -8.85 4.96 10.37
C THR A 18 -8.02 4.34 11.49
N ASP A 19 -7.17 5.14 12.15
CA ASP A 19 -6.41 4.82 13.37
C ASP A 19 -7.27 4.24 14.50
N LYS A 20 -8.53 4.67 14.59
CA LYS A 20 -9.45 4.20 15.63
C LYS A 20 -9.89 2.76 15.45
N ILE A 21 -9.72 2.19 14.26
CA ILE A 21 -10.16 0.83 13.91
C ILE A 21 -8.95 -0.09 13.75
N VAL A 22 -7.91 0.38 13.06
CA VAL A 22 -6.67 -0.36 12.81
C VAL A 22 -5.47 0.53 13.09
N PRO A 23 -4.35 -0.02 13.60
CA PRO A 23 -3.12 0.75 13.72
C PRO A 23 -2.67 1.20 12.33
N VAL A 24 -2.34 2.48 12.19
CA VAL A 24 -1.86 3.07 10.94
C VAL A 24 -0.42 3.48 11.11
N ASP A 25 0.46 2.94 10.25
CA ASP A 25 1.89 3.24 10.29
C ASP A 25 2.24 4.59 9.64
N VAL A 26 1.61 4.91 8.50
CA VAL A 26 1.92 6.11 7.72
C VAL A 26 0.63 6.73 7.17
N TYR A 27 0.55 8.06 7.24
CA TYR A 27 -0.51 8.85 6.63
C TYR A 27 -0.02 9.63 5.40
N ILE A 28 -0.77 9.54 4.30
CA ILE A 28 -0.53 10.32 3.09
C ILE A 28 -1.54 11.47 3.05
N PRO A 29 -1.14 12.74 3.31
CA PRO A 29 -2.06 13.85 3.31
C PRO A 29 -2.53 14.21 1.89
N GLY A 30 -3.81 14.53 1.75
CA GLY A 30 -4.40 15.02 0.50
C GLY A 30 -5.89 14.72 0.36
N CYS A 31 -6.56 15.43 -0.57
CA CYS A 31 -7.99 15.24 -0.85
C CYS A 31 -8.33 15.56 -2.33
N PRO A 32 -7.96 14.68 -3.29
CA PRO A 32 -7.12 13.49 -3.14
C PRO A 32 -5.62 13.85 -3.09
N PRO A 33 -4.76 12.98 -2.56
CA PRO A 33 -3.31 13.19 -2.59
C PRO A 33 -2.79 13.24 -4.02
N THR A 34 -1.78 14.08 -4.25
CA THR A 34 -1.13 14.15 -5.57
C THR A 34 -0.39 12.84 -5.87
N PRO A 35 -0.23 12.45 -7.14
CA PRO A 35 0.49 11.22 -7.49
C PRO A 35 1.91 11.17 -6.88
N ALA A 36 2.60 12.31 -6.85
CA ALA A 36 3.91 12.43 -6.22
C ALA A 36 3.86 12.19 -4.70
N ALA A 37 2.86 12.74 -4.00
CA ALA A 37 2.69 12.51 -2.56
C ALA A 37 2.36 11.06 -2.25
N THR A 38 1.57 10.40 -3.10
CA THR A 38 1.25 8.98 -2.98
C THR A 38 2.50 8.11 -3.14
N LEU A 39 3.31 8.35 -4.17
CA LEU A 39 4.58 7.64 -4.37
C LEU A 39 5.55 7.87 -3.20
N TYR A 40 5.63 9.10 -2.70
CA TYR A 40 6.43 9.43 -1.53
C TYR A 40 5.97 8.67 -0.28
N GLY A 41 4.65 8.60 -0.05
CA GLY A 41 4.07 7.84 1.06
C GLY A 41 4.38 6.34 0.98
N PHE A 42 4.37 5.74 -0.22
CA PHE A 42 4.80 4.36 -0.40
C PHE A 42 6.30 4.17 -0.15
N ALA A 43 7.14 5.10 -0.63
CA ALA A 43 8.57 5.06 -0.36
C ALA A 43 8.89 5.21 1.14
N MET A 44 8.11 6.00 1.88
CA MET A 44 8.17 6.08 3.34
C MET A 44 7.79 4.76 4.00
N ALA A 45 6.65 4.18 3.62
CA ALA A 45 6.16 2.92 4.20
C ALA A 45 7.12 1.74 3.96
N LEU A 46 7.83 1.74 2.82
CA LEU A 46 8.83 0.72 2.48
C LEU A 46 10.21 0.99 3.13
N GLY A 47 10.40 2.09 3.87
CA GLY A 47 11.71 2.45 4.46
C GLY A 47 12.78 2.88 3.45
N LEU A 48 12.40 3.07 2.18
CA LEU A 48 13.33 3.41 1.09
C LEU A 48 13.96 4.79 1.24
N LEU A 49 13.33 5.68 2.02
CA LEU A 49 13.91 7.00 2.33
C LEU A 49 15.06 6.91 3.32
N GLU A 50 14.99 6.02 4.31
CA GLU A 50 16.04 5.86 5.31
C GLU A 50 17.33 5.30 4.68
N GLN A 51 17.19 4.39 3.71
CA GLN A 51 18.31 3.88 2.90
C GLN A 51 19.06 5.02 2.18
N LYS A 52 18.31 5.98 1.59
CA LYS A 52 18.91 7.13 0.88
C LYS A 52 19.53 8.16 1.82
N ILE A 53 18.94 8.41 2.99
CA ILE A 53 19.46 9.37 3.97
C ILE A 53 20.74 8.86 4.65
N HIS A 54 20.85 7.54 4.90
CA HIS A 54 22.04 6.94 5.49
C HIS A 54 23.18 6.66 4.50
N ALA A 55 23.08 7.15 3.25
CA ALA A 55 24.04 6.85 2.19
C ALA A 55 24.40 5.36 2.13
N ARG A 56 23.41 4.48 2.35
CA ARG A 56 23.59 3.08 2.04
C ARG A 56 23.58 3.03 0.52
N GLY A 57 24.76 2.82 -0.08
CA GLY A 57 24.82 2.48 -1.52
C GLY A 57 23.87 1.32 -1.79
N PRO A 58 23.23 1.25 -2.98
CA PRO A 58 22.32 0.15 -3.29
C PRO A 58 23.00 -1.14 -2.90
N GLY A 59 22.46 -1.80 -1.87
CA GLY A 59 23.01 -3.06 -1.41
C GLY A 59 22.70 -4.10 -2.48
N GLU A 60 23.46 -5.19 -2.49
CA GLU A 60 23.24 -6.35 -3.37
C GLU A 60 21.77 -6.86 -3.36
N GLN A 61 20.99 -6.52 -2.31
CA GLN A 61 19.56 -6.81 -2.18
C GLN A 61 18.61 -5.83 -2.91
N ASP A 62 19.00 -4.56 -3.13
CA ASP A 62 18.19 -3.59 -3.90
C ASP A 62 18.33 -3.83 -5.42
N GLU A 63 19.45 -4.42 -5.85
CA GLU A 63 19.72 -4.84 -7.23
C GLU A 63 19.14 -6.23 -7.54
N GLN A 64 18.78 -7.01 -6.52
CA GLN A 64 18.05 -8.25 -6.72
C GLN A 64 16.64 -7.88 -7.18
N PRO A 65 16.25 -8.24 -8.43
CA PRO A 65 14.87 -8.07 -8.84
C PRO A 65 13.99 -8.79 -7.82
N ALA A 66 13.00 -8.07 -7.27
CA ALA A 66 12.07 -8.63 -6.31
C ALA A 66 11.62 -10.01 -6.82
N GLU A 67 11.87 -11.05 -6.04
CA GLU A 67 11.64 -12.42 -6.47
C GLU A 67 10.16 -12.55 -6.83
N ILE A 68 9.90 -12.68 -8.13
CA ILE A 68 8.54 -12.82 -8.62
C ILE A 68 8.09 -14.21 -8.17
N LEU A 69 7.29 -14.25 -7.11
CA LEU A 69 6.64 -15.49 -6.69
C LEU A 69 5.92 -16.09 -7.91
N HIS A 70 6.41 -17.24 -8.37
CA HIS A 70 5.93 -17.96 -9.54
C HIS A 70 6.08 -17.24 -10.89
N GLY A 71 7.29 -16.73 -11.20
CA GLY A 71 7.62 -16.17 -12.52
C GLY A 71 7.33 -17.10 -13.72
N ASP A 72 7.45 -18.41 -13.51
CA ASP A 72 7.23 -19.45 -14.54
C ASP A 72 5.75 -19.84 -14.70
N MET A 73 4.86 -19.24 -13.90
CA MET A 73 3.46 -19.65 -13.89
C MET A 73 2.79 -19.28 -15.22
N VAL A 74 2.34 -20.30 -15.94
CA VAL A 74 1.56 -20.14 -17.18
C VAL A 74 0.41 -19.17 -16.91
N GLN A 75 0.33 -18.10 -17.70
CA GLN A 75 -0.51 -16.92 -17.43
C GLN A 75 -1.98 -17.24 -17.09
N PRO A 76 -2.65 -18.21 -17.75
CA PRO A 76 -3.97 -18.71 -17.35
C PRO A 76 -4.07 -19.26 -15.93
N LEU A 77 -3.03 -19.93 -15.42
CA LEU A 77 -2.98 -20.46 -14.05
C LEU A 77 -2.80 -19.31 -13.05
N ARG A 78 -1.96 -18.32 -13.37
CA ARG A 78 -1.77 -17.12 -12.55
C ARG A 78 -3.06 -16.36 -12.32
N VAL A 79 -3.85 -16.17 -13.37
CA VAL A 79 -5.17 -15.52 -13.28
C VAL A 79 -6.14 -16.29 -12.37
N LYS A 80 -6.10 -17.62 -12.39
CA LYS A 80 -6.93 -18.46 -11.52
C LYS A 80 -6.50 -18.35 -10.06
N VAL A 81 -5.20 -18.39 -9.79
CA VAL A 81 -4.64 -18.25 -8.43
C VAL A 81 -4.95 -16.87 -7.87
N ASP A 82 -4.75 -15.79 -8.64
CA ASP A 82 -5.05 -14.43 -8.20
C ASP A 82 -6.54 -14.21 -7.93
N ARG A 83 -7.42 -14.74 -8.78
CA ARG A 83 -8.88 -14.67 -8.55
C ARG A 83 -9.30 -15.41 -7.29
N GLU A 84 -8.70 -16.58 -7.05
CA GLU A 84 -9.01 -17.36 -5.86
C GLU A 84 -8.48 -16.70 -4.60
N ALA A 85 -7.26 -16.15 -4.64
CA ALA A 85 -6.70 -15.35 -3.55
C ALA A 85 -7.58 -14.14 -3.24
N ARG A 86 -8.06 -13.42 -4.27
CA ARG A 86 -9.01 -12.30 -4.11
C ARG A 86 -10.34 -12.75 -3.50
N ARG A 87 -10.87 -13.90 -3.95
CA ARG A 87 -12.10 -14.49 -3.38
C ARG A 87 -11.93 -14.83 -1.91
N LEU A 88 -10.83 -15.47 -1.53
CA LEU A 88 -10.51 -15.81 -0.14
C LEU A 88 -10.28 -14.57 0.73
N ALA A 89 -9.70 -13.52 0.15
CA ALA A 89 -9.54 -12.21 0.79
C ALA A 89 -10.85 -11.39 0.86
N GLY A 90 -11.98 -11.95 0.42
CA GLY A 90 -13.30 -11.31 0.54
C GLY A 90 -13.62 -10.30 -0.58
N TYR A 91 -12.81 -10.21 -1.63
CA TYR A 91 -13.15 -9.42 -2.82
C TYR A 91 -14.29 -10.12 -3.58
N ARG A 92 -15.49 -9.55 -3.47
CA ARG A 92 -16.74 -10.11 -4.02
C ARG A 92 -16.82 -10.12 -5.55
N TYR A 93 -15.93 -9.41 -6.22
CA TYR A 93 -15.82 -9.32 -7.68
C TYR A 93 -14.35 -9.47 -8.09
N GLY A 94 -13.90 -10.71 -8.24
CA GLY A 94 -12.51 -11.06 -8.61
C GLY A 94 -12.08 -10.58 -9.99
#